data_AF-A0A955RI12-F1
#
_entry.id   AF-A0A955RI12-F1
#
_cell.length_a   1.000
_cell.length_b   1.000
_cell.length_c   1.000
_cell.angle_alpha   90.00
_cell.angle_beta   90.00
_cell.angle_gamma   90.00
#
_symmetry.space_group_name_H-M   'P 1'
#
loop_
_entity.id
_entity.type
_entity.pdbx_description
1 polymer ?
#
loop_
_entity_poly.entity_id
_entity_poly.type
_entity_poly.pdbx_seq_one_letter_code
_entity_poly.pdbx_strand_id
1 'polypeptide(L)' 'RSLFTGQQQVIYDYLSKYAGEIVSKEDIAQVVWGADWEEKYSAQTLDKQISNIRKQLSVSDLKQEIITLRDQGYILKSIE' A
#
# COMPACT_ATOMS: atom_id res chain seq x y z
N ARG A 1 -7.39 -6.36 17.69
CA ARG A 1 -7.87 -5.45 16.63
C ARG A 1 -6.96 -5.66 15.42
N SER A 2 -7.51 -5.86 14.22
CA SER A 2 -6.68 -5.82 13.01
C SER A 2 -6.17 -4.38 12.82
N LEU A 3 -4.87 -4.21 12.56
CA LEU A 3 -4.28 -2.89 12.32
C LEU A 3 -4.84 -2.26 11.04
N PHE A 4 -5.13 -3.10 10.05
CA PHE A 4 -5.61 -2.73 8.72
C PHE A 4 -6.99 -3.34 8.42
N THR A 5 -7.77 -2.66 7.56
CA THR A 5 -8.98 -3.25 6.94
C THR A 5 -8.60 -4.29 5.87
N GLY A 6 -9.55 -5.06 5.34
CA GLY A 6 -9.26 -6.12 4.36
C GLY A 6 -8.43 -5.66 3.15
N GLN A 7 -8.83 -4.59 2.46
CA GLN A 7 -8.06 -4.05 1.34
C GLN A 7 -6.70 -3.49 1.76
N GLN A 8 -6.64 -2.80 2.91
CA GLN A 8 -5.39 -2.24 3.42
C GLN A 8 -4.39 -3.34 3.80
N GLN A 9 -4.89 -4.44 4.37
CA GLN A 9 -4.10 -5.61 4.70
C GLN A 9 -3.50 -6.23 3.43
N VAL A 10 -4.30 -6.41 2.39
CA VAL A 10 -3.83 -6.91 1.09
C VAL A 10 -2.75 -6.02 0.49
N ILE A 11 -2.95 -4.69 0.50
CA ILE A 11 -1.94 -3.72 0.03
C ILE A 11 -0.66 -3.84 0.86
N TYR A 12 -0.79 -3.86 2.18
CA TYR A 12 0.34 -3.91 3.09
C TYR A 12 1.12 -5.23 2.96
N ASP A 13 0.44 -6.36 2.86
CA ASP A 13 1.08 -7.67 2.68
C ASP A 13 1.84 -7.73 1.36
N TYR A 14 1.27 -7.17 0.28
CA TYR A 14 1.94 -7.09 -1.00
C TYR A 14 3.19 -6.20 -0.95
N LEU A 15 3.09 -5.01 -0.35
CA LEU A 15 4.23 -4.12 -0.14
C LEU A 15 5.30 -4.74 0.78
N SER A 16 4.88 -5.51 1.78
CA SER A 16 5.79 -6.20 2.71
C SER A 16 6.54 -7.35 2.04
N LYS A 17 5.87 -8.06 1.12
CA LYS A 17 6.50 -9.11 0.31
C LYS A 17 7.64 -8.56 -0.56
N TYR A 18 7.50 -7.33 -1.04
CA TYR A 18 8.49 -6.62 -1.86
C TYR A 18 9.12 -5.44 -1.12
N ALA A 19 9.33 -5.59 0.20
CA ALA A 19 9.90 -4.52 1.01
C ALA A 19 11.28 -4.09 0.47
N GLY A 20 11.48 -2.77 0.33
CA GLY A 20 12.67 -2.19 -0.29
C GLY A 20 12.61 -2.05 -1.81
N GLU A 21 11.66 -2.69 -2.50
CA GLU A 21 11.47 -2.60 -3.95
C GLU A 21 10.37 -1.59 -4.32
N ILE A 22 10.41 -1.10 -5.57
CA ILE A 22 9.37 -0.22 -6.12
C ILE A 22 8.21 -1.08 -6.58
N VAL A 23 7.06 -0.87 -5.96
CA VAL A 23 5.81 -1.52 -6.36
C VAL A 23 4.93 -0.53 -7.10
N SER A 24 4.55 -0.86 -8.33
CA SER A 24 3.76 0.03 -9.18
C SER A 24 2.31 0.17 -8.68
N LYS A 25 1.65 1.26 -9.08
CA LYS A 25 0.24 1.46 -8.74
C LYS A 25 -0.67 0.40 -9.38
N GLU A 26 -0.32 -0.03 -10.58
CA GLU A 26 -1.05 -1.05 -11.34
C GLU A 26 -0.93 -2.42 -10.68
N ASP A 27 0.25 -2.81 -10.21
CA ASP A 27 0.46 -4.08 -9.49
C ASP A 27 -0.40 -4.13 -8.22
N ILE A 28 -0.41 -3.04 -7.45
CA ILE A 28 -1.25 -2.96 -6.25
C ILE A 28 -2.73 -3.02 -6.62
N ALA A 29 -3.12 -2.35 -7.71
CA ALA A 29 -4.51 -2.36 -8.15
C ALA A 29 -4.98 -3.77 -8.55
N GLN A 30 -4.17 -4.49 -9.31
CA GLN A 30 -4.47 -5.86 -9.72
C GLN A 30 -4.57 -6.81 -8.51
N VAL A 31 -3.73 -6.64 -7.49
CA VAL A 31 -3.76 -7.49 -6.29
C VAL A 31 -4.98 -7.20 -5.42
N VAL A 32 -5.43 -5.94 -5.33
CA VAL A 32 -6.56 -5.54 -4.50
C VAL A 32 -7.91 -5.82 -5.16
N TRP A 33 -8.03 -5.56 -6.46
CA TRP A 33 -9.30 -5.61 -7.19
C TRP A 33 -9.38 -6.74 -8.23
N GLY A 34 -8.30 -7.47 -8.47
CA GLY A 34 -8.28 -8.62 -9.38
C GLY A 34 -8.67 -8.22 -10.81
N ALA A 35 -9.55 -9.00 -11.43
CA ALA A 35 -10.05 -8.75 -12.78
C ALA A 35 -10.85 -7.44 -12.91
N ASP A 36 -11.42 -6.94 -11.81
CA ASP A 36 -12.22 -5.71 -11.81
C ASP A 36 -11.38 -4.45 -11.61
N TRP A 37 -10.05 -4.55 -11.66
CA TRP A 37 -9.19 -3.42 -11.33
C TRP A 37 -9.42 -2.24 -12.28
N GLU A 38 -9.59 -2.44 -13.58
CA GLU A 38 -9.83 -1.33 -14.53
C GLU A 38 -11.11 -0.53 -14.22
N GLU A 39 -12.11 -1.16 -13.61
CA GLU A 39 -13.38 -0.51 -13.26
C GLU A 39 -13.39 0.07 -11.83
N LYS A 40 -12.72 -0.60 -10.88
CA LYS A 40 -12.74 -0.23 -9.45
C LYS A 40 -11.55 0.61 -9.02
N TYR A 41 -10.46 0.58 -9.78
CA TYR A 41 -9.26 1.35 -9.50
C TYR A 41 -9.45 2.82 -9.89
N SER A 42 -9.10 3.70 -8.97
CA SER A 42 -8.71 5.06 -9.31
C SER A 42 -7.43 5.40 -8.54
N ALA A 43 -6.56 6.21 -9.15
CA ALA A 43 -5.36 6.68 -8.47
C ALA A 43 -5.70 7.34 -7.12
N GLN A 44 -6.81 8.08 -7.06
CA GLN A 44 -7.30 8.71 -5.83
C GLN A 44 -7.70 7.69 -4.75
N THR A 45 -8.37 6.60 -5.14
CA THR A 45 -8.74 5.52 -4.22
C THR A 45 -7.49 4.86 -3.63
N LEU A 46 -6.50 4.54 -4.47
CA LEU A 46 -5.25 3.94 -4.01
C LEU A 46 -4.47 4.89 -3.09
N ASP A 47 -4.31 6.16 -3.48
CA ASP A 47 -3.64 7.17 -2.67
C ASP A 47 -4.33 7.37 -1.31
N LYS A 48 -5.66 7.27 -1.25
CA LYS A 48 -6.42 7.28 0.02
C LYS A 48 -6.12 6.05 0.88
N GLN A 49 -6.05 4.86 0.30
CA GLN A 49 -5.70 3.65 1.05
C GLN A 49 -4.27 3.72 1.60
N ILE A 50 -3.30 4.13 0.78
CA ILE A 50 -1.91 4.33 1.21
C ILE A 50 -1.82 5.37 2.32
N SER A 51 -2.57 6.47 2.21
CA SER A 51 -2.61 7.51 3.26
C SER A 51 -3.15 6.98 4.59
N ASN A 52 -4.15 6.09 4.56
CA ASN A 52 -4.67 5.45 5.76
C ASN A 52 -3.69 4.45 6.36
N ILE A 53 -3.02 3.65 5.53
CA ILE A 53 -1.99 2.71 5.96
C ILE A 53 -0.84 3.47 6.63
N ARG A 54 -0.37 4.57 6.04
CA ARG A 54 0.66 5.44 6.65
C ARG A 54 0.25 5.94 8.03
N LYS A 55 -0.99 6.40 8.19
CA LYS A 55 -1.52 6.85 9.49
C LYS A 55 -1.50 5.70 10.50
N GLN A 56 -1.92 4.51 10.10
CA GLN A 56 -1.90 3.32 10.95
C GLN A 56 -0.47 2.91 11.32
N LEU A 57 0.48 2.94 10.38
CA LEU A 57 1.89 2.67 10.64
C LEU A 57 2.48 3.68 11.64
N SER A 58 2.18 4.97 11.48
CA SER A 58 2.71 6.04 12.34
C SER A 58 2.30 5.96 13.81
N VAL A 59 1.21 5.25 14.11
CA VAL A 59 0.73 5.02 15.49
C VAL A 59 0.94 3.59 15.97
N SER A 60 1.58 2.75 15.15
CA SER A 60 1.91 1.37 15.48
C SER A 60 3.38 1.25 15.88
N ASP A 61 3.71 0.19 16.61
CA ASP A 61 5.11 -0.16 16.92
C ASP A 61 5.86 -0.75 15.70
N LEU A 62 5.22 -0.80 14.53
CA LEU A 62 5.87 -1.20 13.29
C LEU A 62 6.81 -0.08 12.87
N LYS A 63 8.12 -0.35 12.96
CA LYS A 63 9.18 0.52 12.48
C LYS A 63 9.25 0.52 10.96
N GLN A 64 8.15 0.88 10.29
CA GLN A 64 8.03 0.82 8.84
C GLN A 64 7.29 2.05 8.32
N GLU A 65 7.68 2.50 7.14
CA GLU A 65 7.03 3.60 6.42
C GLU A 65 6.82 3.26 4.95
N ILE A 66 5.81 3.89 4.35
CA ILE A 66 5.57 3.81 2.91
C ILE A 66 6.02 5.12 2.27
N ILE A 67 6.98 5.04 1.35
CA ILE A 67 7.49 6.16 0.57
C ILE A 67 6.81 6.17 -0.80
N THR A 68 6.37 7.34 -1.28
CA THR A 68 5.87 7.49 -2.65
C THR A 68 7.01 7.90 -3.57
N LEU A 69 7.19 7.16 -4.65
CA LEU A 69 7.99 7.59 -5.79
C LEU A 69 7.04 8.08 -6.88
N ARG A 70 7.09 9.38 -7.16
CA ARG A 70 6.22 10.03 -8.15
C ARG A 70 6.36 9.32 -9.49
N ASP A 71 5.21 9.03 -10.11
CA ASP A 71 5.07 8.32 -11.39
C ASP A 71 5.62 6.89 -11.45
N GLN A 72 6.09 6.34 -10.32
CA GLN A 72 6.65 4.98 -10.25
C GLN A 72 5.86 4.06 -9.32
N GLY A 73 5.41 4.57 -8.17
CA GLY A 73 4.62 3.78 -7.22
C GLY A 73 5.02 4.00 -5.76
N TYR A 74 5.11 2.93 -4.99
CA TYR A 74 5.37 2.96 -3.55
C TYR A 74 6.46 1.98 -3.14
N ILE A 75 7.20 2.32 -2.09
CA ILE A 75 8.17 1.43 -1.44
C ILE A 75 7.81 1.34 0.04
N LEU A 76 7.77 0.14 0.60
CA LEU A 76 7.79 -0.06 2.05
C LEU A 76 9.23 -0.17 2.54
N LYS A 77 9.61 0.64 3.52
CA LYS A 77 10.94 0.61 4.14
C LYS A 77 10.83 0.47 5.65
N SER A 78 11.85 -0.10 6.26
CA SER A 78 12.04 -0.02 7.70
C SER A 78 12.56 1.37 8.09
N ILE A 79 12.09 1.88 9.23
CA ILE A 79 12.60 3.08 9.89
C ILE A 79 13.66 2.61 10.89
N GLU A 80 14.90 3.04 10.74
CA GLU A 80 15.99 2.74 11.69
C GLU A 80 15.83 3.51 13.01
#